data_AF-A0A6G3Z472-F1
#
_entry.id   AF-A0A6G3Z472-F1
#
_cell.length_a   1.000
_cell.length_b   1.000
_cell.length_c   1.000
_cell.angle_alpha   90.00
_cell.angle_beta   90.00
_cell.angle_gamma   90.00
#
_symmetry.space_group_name_H-M   'P 1'
#
loop_
_entity.id
_entity.type
_entity.pdbx_description
1 polymer ?
#
loop_
_entity_poly.entity_id
_entity_poly.type
_entity_poly.pdbx_seq_one_letter_code
_entity_poly.pdbx_strand_id
1 'polypeptide(L)' 'MATLFENERLSLEHSIELTAQSLNTYGSDYVHWAIAFSGGKDSSATLSLVLHLTSEGRIKE' A
#
# COMPACT_ATOMS: atom_id res chain seq x y z
N MET A 1 0.07 31.64 6.97
CA MET A 1 -1.07 31.58 6.03
C MET A 1 -0.91 30.28 5.28
N ALA A 2 -1.73 29.28 5.57
CA ALA A 2 -1.58 27.95 4.99
C ALA A 2 -2.15 27.92 3.56
N THR A 3 -1.44 27.30 2.63
CA THR A 3 -1.87 27.09 1.24
C THR A 3 -2.90 25.95 1.16
N LEU A 4 -3.74 25.95 0.12
CA LEU A 4 -4.81 24.95 -0.10
C LEU A 4 -4.32 23.50 0.03
N PHE A 5 -3.05 23.23 -0.28
CA PHE A 5 -2.45 21.89 -0.30
C PHE A 5 -1.61 21.54 0.94
N GLU A 6 -1.39 22.48 1.87
CA GLU A 6 -0.57 22.20 3.06
C GLU A 6 -1.22 21.18 4.00
N ASN A 7 -2.55 21.07 3.99
CA ASN A 7 -3.30 20.05 4.73
C ASN A 7 -3.55 18.75 3.94
N GLU A 8 -3.17 18.68 2.66
CA GLU A 8 -3.40 17.52 1.79
C GLU A 8 -2.14 16.66 1.59
N ARG A 9 -1.05 16.94 2.31
CA ARG A 9 0.15 16.10 2.22
C ARG A 9 -0.09 14.75 2.89
N LEU A 10 -0.09 13.70 2.08
CA LEU A 10 -0.26 12.34 2.56
C LEU A 10 0.93 11.95 3.45
N SER A 11 0.63 11.64 4.72
CA SER A 11 1.61 11.08 5.64
C SER A 11 1.91 9.63 5.27
N LEU A 12 3.06 9.10 5.69
CA LEU A 12 3.39 7.70 5.45
C LEU A 12 2.32 6.75 6.04
N GLU A 13 1.87 7.03 7.26
CA GLU A 13 0.83 6.26 7.94
C GLU A 13 -0.47 6.24 7.13
N HIS A 14 -0.90 7.41 6.64
CA HIS A 14 -2.10 7.49 5.82
C HIS A 14 -1.92 6.79 4.47
N SER A 15 -0.73 6.84 3.87
CA SER A 15 -0.42 6.12 2.63
C SER A 15 -0.53 4.61 2.83
N ILE A 16 -0.05 4.09 3.97
CA ILE A 16 -0.12 2.67 4.30
C ILE A 16 -1.58 2.25 4.47
N GLU A 17 -2.38 3.04 5.20
CA GLU A 17 -3.79 2.74 5.42
C GLU A 17 -4.60 2.74 4.11
N LEU A 18 -4.42 3.76 3.26
CA LEU A 18 -5.05 3.80 1.94
C LEU A 18 -4.60 2.63 1.05
N THR A 19 -3.34 2.22 1.15
CA THR A 19 -2.83 1.05 0.43
C THR A 19 -3.53 -0.23 0.87
N ALA A 20 -3.65 -0.46 2.18
CA ALA A 20 -4.34 -1.63 2.73
C ALA A 20 -5.83 -1.67 2.31
N GLN A 21 -6.52 -0.52 2.35
CA GLN A 21 -7.91 -0.41 1.90
C GLN A 21 -8.06 -0.71 0.41
N SER A 22 -7.17 -0.17 -0.41
CA SER A 22 -7.15 -0.43 -1.86
C SER A 22 -6.93 -1.90 -2.17
N LEU A 23 -5.94 -2.53 -1.53
CA LEU A 23 -5.62 -3.95 -1.69
C LEU A 23 -6.76 -4.87 -1.23
N ASN A 24 -7.40 -4.59 -0.09
CA ASN A 24 -8.56 -5.36 0.36
C ASN A 24 -9.76 -5.21 -0.57
N THR A 25 -9.98 -4.02 -1.12
CA THR A 25 -11.13 -3.77 -2.00
C THR A 25 -10.92 -4.47 -3.34
N TYR A 26 -9.84 -4.12 -4.04
CA TYR A 26 -9.60 -4.62 -5.41
C TYR A 26 -9.03 -6.04 -5.42
N GLY A 27 -8.13 -6.34 -4.49
CA GLY A 27 -7.48 -7.64 -4.43
C GLY A 27 -8.42 -8.77 -4.00
N SER A 28 -9.55 -8.47 -3.34
CA SER A 28 -10.55 -9.49 -2.99
C SER A 28 -11.22 -10.15 -4.20
N ASP A 29 -11.17 -9.50 -5.38
CA ASP A 29 -11.70 -10.05 -6.63
C ASP A 29 -10.74 -11.07 -7.28
N TYR A 30 -9.51 -11.21 -6.77
CA TYR A 30 -8.46 -12.05 -7.35
C TYR A 30 -7.87 -13.00 -6.32
N VAL A 31 -8.01 -14.31 -6.56
CA VAL A 31 -7.51 -15.39 -5.67
C VAL A 31 -5.97 -15.44 -5.57
N HIS A 32 -5.25 -14.87 -6.54
CA HIS A 32 -3.79 -14.88 -6.58
C HIS A 32 -3.26 -13.54 -7.04
N TRP A 33 -2.26 -13.03 -6.35
CA TRP A 33 -1.58 -11.79 -6.69
C TRP A 33 -0.16 -12.09 -7.18
N ALA A 34 0.33 -11.26 -8.09
CA ALA A 34 1.71 -11.31 -8.57
C ALA A 34 2.34 -9.93 -8.50
N ILE A 35 3.52 -9.83 -7.88
CA ILE A 35 4.29 -8.60 -7.78
C ILE A 35 5.59 -8.77 -8.55
N ALA A 36 5.78 -7.98 -9.60
CA ALA A 36 7.04 -7.92 -10.32
C ALA A 36 8.08 -7.16 -9.46
N PHE A 37 9.23 -7.80 -9.22
CA PHE A 37 10.28 -7.26 -8.37
C PHE A 37 11.58 -7.04 -9.16
N SER A 38 11.99 -5.78 -9.30
CA SER A 38 13.20 -5.40 -10.04
C SER A 38 14.40 -5.07 -9.13
N GLY A 39 14.18 -5.01 -7.82
CA GLY A 39 15.15 -4.48 -6.85
C GLY A 39 15.19 -2.94 -6.78
N GLY A 40 14.43 -2.24 -7.63
CA GLY A 40 14.29 -0.79 -7.57
C GLY A 40 13.49 -0.34 -6.34
N LYS A 41 13.70 0.92 -5.92
CA LYS A 41 13.08 1.51 -4.73
C LYS A 41 11.57 1.27 -4.67
N ASP A 42 10.87 1.49 -5.78
CA ASP A 42 9.41 1.42 -5.81
C ASP A 42 8.93 -0.03 -5.67
N SER A 43 9.51 -0.97 -6.44
CA SER A 43 9.16 -2.40 -6.32
C SER A 43 9.53 -2.98 -4.96
N SER A 44 10.62 -2.53 -4.36
CA SER A 44 11.02 -2.93 -3.00
C SER A 44 10.04 -2.40 -1.97
N ALA A 45 9.64 -1.13 -2.06
CA ALA A 45 8.64 -0.55 -1.16
C ALA A 45 7.29 -1.27 -1.26
N THR A 46 6.81 -1.54 -2.47
CA THR A 46 5.55 -2.27 -2.70
C THR A 46 5.62 -3.68 -2.11
N LEU A 47 6.65 -4.47 -2.47
CA LEU A 47 6.78 -5.85 -2.01
C LEU A 47 6.91 -5.91 -0.48
N SER A 48 7.76 -5.07 0.12
CA SER A 48 7.94 -5.02 1.56
C SER A 48 6.66 -4.64 2.29
N LEU A 49 5.90 -3.66 1.79
CA LEU A 49 4.65 -3.25 2.42
C LEU A 49 3.57 -4.33 2.33
N VAL A 50 3.41 -4.97 1.17
CA VAL A 50 2.43 -6.06 1.00
C VAL A 50 2.75 -7.23 1.94
N LEU A 51 4.01 -7.65 2.01
CA LEU A 51 4.44 -8.72 2.92
C LEU A 51 4.18 -8.35 4.39
N HIS A 52 4.51 -7.11 4.77
CA HIS A 52 4.27 -6.62 6.13
C HIS A 52 2.77 -6.64 6.48
N LEU A 53 1.91 -6.05 5.65
CA LEU A 53 0.47 -6.01 5.87
C LEU A 53 -0.17 -7.40 5.89
N THR A 54 0.33 -8.32 5.07
CA THR A 54 -0.10 -9.73 5.06
C THR A 54 0.29 -10.41 6.37
N SER A 55 1.52 -10.21 6.84
CA SER A 55 2.00 -10.78 8.11
C SER A 55 1.22 -10.28 9.33
N GLU A 56 0.69 -9.06 9.28
CA GLU A 56 -0.17 -8.49 10.32
C GLU A 56 -1.65 -8.87 10.17
N GLY A 57 -2.02 -9.59 9.10
CA GLY A 57 -3.42 -9.93 8.79
C GLY A 57 -4.28 -8.73 8.38
N ARG A 58 -3.65 -7.61 7.98
CA ARG A 58 -4.34 -6.38 7.56
C ARG A 58 -4.85 -6.44 6.12
N ILE A 59 -4.25 -7.29 5.29
CA ILE A 59 -4.73 -7.61 3.95
C ILE A 59 -4.78 -9.13 3.78
N LYS A 60 -5.65 -9.60 2.88
CA LYS A 60 -5.80 -11.03 2.55
C LYS A 60 -5.43 -11.24 1.09
N GLU A 61 -4.55 -12.20 0.84
CA GLU A 61 -4.22 -12.72 -0.50
C GLU A 61 -5.11 -13.91 -0.87
#